data_AF-A0AAD5N1C2-F1
#
_entry.id   AF-A0AAD5N1C2-F1
#
_cell.length_a   1.000
_cell.length_b   1.000
_cell.length_c   1.000
_cell.angle_alpha   90.00
_cell.angle_beta   90.00
_cell.angle_gamma   90.00
#
_symmetry.space_group_name_H-M   'P 1'
#
loop_
_entity.id
_entity.type
_entity.pdbx_description
1 polymer ?
#
loop_
_entity_poly.entity_id
_entity_poly.type
_entity_poly.pdbx_seq_one_letter_code
_entity_poly.pdbx_strand_id
1 'polypeptide(L)'
;MSFLNLVDFDGSIKRNKKQEALLNTINDREKFLRDLDAQRKARAKDQKQQKAAVVVQRSWRAYRARLLAAQKFRDDFDAIGRPTSKEALNLQITRMNVFYHHPTDDNRLVAALLGSTWIIPCTQRGRRFDSASATNDIL
;
A
#
# COMPACT_ATOMS: atom_id res chain seq x y z
N MET A 1 45.86 -33.19 4.02
CA MET A 1 46.61 -32.41 3.01
C MET A 1 45.94 -31.05 2.88
N SER A 2 46.72 -29.99 3.04
CA SER A 2 46.30 -28.61 3.28
C SER A 2 45.64 -27.91 2.08
N PHE A 3 44.73 -27.01 2.43
CA PHE A 3 43.97 -26.07 1.62
C PHE A 3 44.76 -25.39 0.47
N LEU A 4 44.28 -25.57 -0.77
CA LEU A 4 44.50 -24.64 -1.88
C LEU A 4 43.17 -23.96 -2.21
N ASN A 5 42.67 -23.14 -1.28
CA ASN A 5 41.61 -22.16 -1.59
C ASN A 5 42.30 -20.94 -2.21
N LEU A 6 42.58 -21.01 -3.51
CA LEU A 6 43.02 -19.86 -4.31
C LEU A 6 41.78 -19.16 -4.89
N VAL A 7 41.01 -18.54 -4.01
CA VAL A 7 39.82 -17.76 -4.37
C VAL A 7 40.18 -16.28 -4.22
N ASP A 8 40.81 -15.72 -5.25
CA ASP A 8 40.94 -14.26 -5.36
C ASP A 8 39.59 -13.68 -5.80
N PHE A 9 38.73 -13.41 -4.82
CA PHE A 9 37.45 -12.69 -4.98
C PHE A 9 37.53 -11.25 -4.44
N ASP A 10 38.71 -10.66 -4.55
CA ASP A 10 38.96 -9.22 -4.46
C ASP A 10 39.02 -8.72 -5.91
N GLY A 11 38.28 -7.68 -6.26
CA GLY A 11 38.21 -7.13 -7.62
C GLY A 11 39.53 -6.65 -8.24
N SER A 12 40.68 -6.86 -7.60
CA SER A 12 42.01 -6.65 -8.17
C SER A 12 42.51 -7.89 -8.90
N ILE A 13 42.39 -7.87 -10.23
CA ILE A 13 43.09 -8.82 -11.11
C ILE A 13 44.58 -8.42 -11.11
N LYS A 14 45.34 -8.82 -10.08
CA LYS A 14 46.80 -8.84 -10.17
C LYS A 14 47.20 -10.11 -10.92
N ARG A 15 47.82 -9.95 -12.10
CA ARG A 15 48.30 -11.05 -12.95
C ARG A 15 49.25 -11.95 -12.16
N ASN A 16 48.76 -13.10 -11.71
CA ASN A 16 49.54 -14.05 -10.93
C ASN A 16 50.15 -15.10 -11.87
N LYS A 17 51.48 -15.06 -12.07
CA LYS A 17 52.21 -15.97 -12.99
C LYS A 17 51.97 -17.46 -12.70
N LYS A 18 51.62 -17.81 -11.46
CA LYS A 18 51.29 -19.19 -11.04
C LYS A 18 49.90 -19.65 -11.49
N GLN A 19 48.93 -18.73 -11.66
CA GLN A 19 47.61 -19.02 -12.24
C GLN A 19 47.71 -19.19 -13.77
N GLU A 20 48.56 -18.40 -14.43
CA GLU A 20 48.82 -18.55 -15.87
C GLU A 20 49.49 -19.90 -16.18
N ALA A 21 50.36 -20.39 -15.30
CA ALA A 21 51.00 -21.71 -15.42
C ALA A 21 50.07 -22.91 -15.13
N LEU A 22 48.86 -22.67 -14.61
CA LEU A 22 47.81 -23.70 -14.43
C LEU A 22 46.84 -23.75 -15.64
N LEU A 23 46.82 -22.70 -16.46
CA LEU A 23 46.05 -22.60 -17.70
C LEU A 23 46.96 -22.80 -18.92
N ASN A 24 47.79 -23.84 -18.91
CA ASN A 24 48.80 -24.10 -19.95
C ASN A 24 48.18 -24.43 -21.32
N THR A 25 46.92 -24.86 -21.36
CA THR A 25 46.17 -25.13 -22.57
C THR A 25 45.25 -23.96 -22.90
N ILE A 26 45.37 -23.41 -24.12
CA ILE A 26 44.56 -22.28 -24.61
C ILE A 26 43.05 -22.51 -24.40
N ASN A 27 42.59 -23.76 -24.55
CA ASN A 27 41.20 -24.15 -24.33
C ASN A 27 40.72 -23.97 -22.87
N ASP A 28 41.56 -24.26 -21.87
CA ASP A 28 41.17 -24.14 -20.46
C ASP A 28 41.10 -22.67 -20.04
N ARG A 29 41.98 -21.84 -20.62
CA ARG A 29 41.93 -20.39 -20.47
C ARG A 29 40.64 -19.80 -21.05
N GLU A 30 40.25 -20.20 -22.25
CA GLU A 30 39.00 -19.73 -22.86
C GLU A 30 37.76 -20.16 -22.05
N LYS A 31 37.74 -21.41 -21.60
CA LYS A 31 36.64 -21.93 -20.77
C LYS A 31 36.51 -21.15 -19.47
N PHE A 32 37.62 -20.89 -18.79
CA PHE A 32 37.65 -20.07 -17.57
C PHE A 32 37.13 -18.65 -17.79
N LEU A 33 37.53 -18.00 -18.90
CA LEU A 33 37.04 -16.65 -19.24
C LEU A 33 35.53 -16.63 -19.53
N ARG A 34 35.02 -17.65 -20.24
CA ARG A 34 33.58 -17.80 -20.49
C ARG A 34 32.80 -17.99 -19.20
N ASP A 35 33.31 -18.82 -18.29
CA ASP A 35 32.68 -19.06 -16.99
C ASP A 35 32.68 -17.78 -16.12
N LEU A 36 33.76 -17.00 -16.12
CA LEU A 36 33.80 -15.71 -15.43
C LEU A 36 32.80 -14.70 -16.00
N ASP A 37 32.70 -14.59 -17.32
CA ASP A 37 31.73 -13.70 -17.95
C ASP A 37 30.29 -14.15 -17.71
N ALA A 38 30.03 -15.46 -17.68
CA ALA A 38 28.74 -16.01 -17.28
C ALA A 38 28.41 -15.64 -15.82
N GLN A 39 29.36 -15.79 -14.90
CA GLN A 39 29.19 -15.39 -13.49
C GLN A 39 28.96 -13.89 -13.32
N ARG A 40 29.64 -13.04 -14.09
CA ARG A 40 29.44 -11.58 -14.07
C ARG A 40 28.04 -11.22 -14.56
N LYS A 41 27.58 -11.84 -15.64
CA LYS A 41 26.22 -11.66 -16.18
C LYS A 41 25.15 -12.12 -15.18
N ALA A 42 25.37 -13.26 -14.52
CA ALA A 42 24.48 -13.77 -13.47
C ALA A 42 24.39 -12.79 -12.29
N ARG A 43 25.53 -12.34 -11.75
CA ARG A 43 25.58 -11.35 -10.66
C ARG A 43 24.89 -10.03 -11.03
N ALA A 44 25.06 -9.56 -12.26
CA ALA A 44 24.38 -8.35 -12.74
C ALA A 44 22.85 -8.53 -12.79
N LYS A 45 22.36 -9.71 -13.17
CA LYS A 45 20.94 -10.05 -13.17
C LYS A 45 20.40 -10.11 -11.74
N ASP A 46 21.10 -10.78 -10.83
CA ASP A 46 20.71 -10.91 -9.42
C ASP A 46 20.66 -9.54 -8.74
N GLN A 47 21.64 -8.67 -9.00
CA GLN A 47 21.65 -7.32 -8.45
C GLN A 47 20.46 -6.49 -8.96
N LYS A 48 20.05 -6.63 -10.23
CA LYS A 48 18.85 -5.98 -10.77
C LYS A 48 17.58 -6.49 -10.06
N GLN A 49 17.47 -7.80 -9.88
CA GLN A 49 16.33 -8.42 -9.19
C GLN A 49 16.25 -8.00 -7.72
N GLN A 50 17.38 -7.98 -7.00
CA GLN A 50 17.43 -7.52 -5.62
C GLN A 50 16.99 -6.06 -5.49
N LYS A 51 17.47 -5.18 -6.38
CA LYS A 51 17.02 -3.77 -6.40
C LYS A 51 15.51 -3.65 -6.64
N ALA A 52 14.97 -4.41 -7.59
CA ALA A 52 13.53 -4.44 -7.84
C ALA A 52 12.75 -4.95 -6.62
N ALA A 53 13.22 -6.02 -5.98
CA ALA A 53 12.61 -6.58 -4.77
C ALA A 53 12.57 -5.56 -3.63
N VAL A 54 13.64 -4.78 -3.42
CA VAL A 54 13.67 -3.72 -2.39
C VAL A 54 12.60 -2.66 -2.66
N VAL A 55 12.40 -2.24 -3.91
CA VAL A 55 11.36 -1.26 -4.28
C VAL A 55 9.96 -1.81 -3.98
N VAL A 56 9.69 -3.05 -4.38
CA VAL A 56 8.40 -3.72 -4.10
C VAL A 56 8.17 -3.90 -2.60
N GLN A 57 9.19 -4.31 -1.85
CA GLN A 57 9.09 -4.45 -0.40
C GLN A 57 8.83 -3.11 0.28
N ARG A 58 9.47 -2.03 -0.18
CA ARG A 58 9.28 -0.68 0.35
C ARG A 58 7.84 -0.20 0.12
N SER A 59 7.32 -0.36 -1.10
CA SER A 59 5.95 0.04 -1.42
C SER A 59 4.92 -0.79 -0.62
N TRP A 60 5.15 -2.10 -0.50
CA TRP A 60 4.30 -2.99 0.30
C TRP A 60 4.29 -2.59 1.79
N ARG A 61 5.45 -2.33 2.38
CA ARG A 61 5.55 -1.88 3.79
C ARG A 61 4.81 -0.56 4.01
N ALA A 62 4.95 0.40 3.09
CA ALA A 62 4.22 1.67 3.17
C ALA A 62 2.70 1.46 3.05
N TYR A 63 2.26 0.63 2.11
CA TYR A 63 0.85 0.28 1.96
C TYR A 63 0.29 -0.37 3.23
N ARG A 64 1.00 -1.36 3.80
CA ARG A 64 0.62 -2.01 5.06
C ARG A 64 0.55 -1.02 6.22
N ALA A 65 1.50 -0.10 6.34
CA ALA A 65 1.47 0.93 7.38
C ALA A 65 0.23 1.84 7.24
N ARG A 66 -0.13 2.24 6.02
CA ARG A 66 -1.34 3.03 5.76
C ARG A 66 -2.62 2.27 6.10
N LEU A 67 -2.69 0.98 5.76
CA LEU A 67 -3.84 0.14 6.15
C LEU A 67 -4.00 0.05 7.67
N LEU A 68 -2.89 -0.17 8.40
CA LEU A 68 -2.93 -0.23 9.85
C LEU A 68 -3.32 1.11 10.47
N ALA A 69 -2.81 2.22 9.94
CA ALA A 69 -3.20 3.56 10.38
C ALA A 69 -4.69 3.83 10.11
N ALA A 70 -5.17 3.52 8.90
CA ALA A 70 -6.58 3.65 8.54
C ALA A 70 -7.48 2.80 9.46
N GLN A 71 -7.06 1.58 9.78
CA GLN A 71 -7.80 0.73 10.72
C GLN A 71 -7.84 1.35 12.13
N LYS A 72 -6.73 1.86 12.65
CA LYS A 72 -6.73 2.55 13.94
C LYS A 72 -7.64 3.77 13.96
N PHE A 73 -7.63 4.58 12.90
CA PHE A 73 -8.55 5.71 12.79
C PHE A 73 -10.01 5.29 12.74
N ARG A 74 -10.31 4.12 12.16
CA ARG A 74 -11.65 3.51 12.19
C ARG A 74 -12.03 3.07 13.59
N ASP A 75 -11.15 2.37 14.27
CA ASP A 75 -11.40 1.90 15.65
C ASP A 75 -11.61 3.10 16.59
N ASP A 76 -10.80 4.16 16.45
CA ASP A 76 -10.95 5.41 17.21
C ASP A 76 -12.25 6.17 16.87
N PHE A 77 -12.70 6.10 15.61
CA PHE A 77 -13.97 6.69 15.18
C PHE A 77 -15.15 5.94 15.81
N ASP A 78 -15.13 4.61 15.74
CA ASP A 78 -16.17 3.75 16.29
C ASP A 78 -16.21 3.83 17.82
N ALA A 79 -15.06 4.02 18.49
CA ALA A 79 -14.97 4.19 19.95
C ALA A 79 -15.61 5.49 20.46
N ILE A 80 -15.57 6.58 19.69
CA ILE A 80 -16.24 7.85 20.08
C ILE A 80 -17.77 7.68 20.00
N GLY A 81 -18.26 6.82 19.11
CA GLY A 81 -19.69 6.56 18.96
C GLY A 81 -20.46 7.80 18.50
N ARG A 82 -21.61 8.08 19.13
CA ARG A 82 -22.50 9.17 18.72
C ARG A 82 -21.94 10.53 19.20
N PRO A 83 -21.73 11.52 18.32
CA PRO A 83 -21.23 12.83 18.73
C PRO A 83 -22.28 13.57 19.55
N THR A 84 -21.91 14.02 20.75
CA THR A 84 -22.77 14.79 21.67
C THR A 84 -22.58 16.30 21.53
N SER A 85 -21.50 16.75 20.90
CA SER A 85 -21.19 18.16 20.66
C SER A 85 -20.85 18.44 19.19
N LYS A 86 -21.02 19.69 18.76
CA LYS A 86 -20.67 20.15 17.41
C LYS A 86 -19.17 19.99 17.10
N GLU A 87 -18.32 20.18 18.11
CA GLU A 87 -16.88 19.99 18.00
C GLU A 87 -16.52 18.51 17.77
N ALA A 88 -17.18 17.60 18.48
CA ALA A 88 -17.01 16.15 18.30
C ALA A 88 -17.46 15.71 16.90
N LEU A 89 -18.56 16.26 16.38
CA LEU A 89 -19.02 15.99 15.00
C LEU A 89 -18.00 16.46 13.96
N ASN A 90 -17.49 17.69 14.07
CA ASN A 90 -16.47 18.21 13.15
C ASN A 90 -15.20 17.36 13.16
N LEU A 91 -14.79 16.91 14.35
CA LEU A 91 -13.63 16.03 14.51
C LEU A 91 -13.87 14.67 13.86
N GLN A 92 -15.07 14.10 14.02
CA GLN A 92 -15.46 12.84 13.38
C GLN A 92 -15.48 12.93 11.86
N ILE A 93 -16.06 13.99 11.30
CA ILE A 93 -16.07 14.22 9.85
C ILE A 93 -14.64 14.33 9.30
N THR A 94 -13.77 15.07 10.01
CA THR A 94 -12.37 15.23 9.63
C THR A 94 -11.61 13.90 9.65
N ARG A 95 -11.87 13.04 10.65
CA ARG A 95 -11.26 11.70 10.73
C ARG A 95 -11.78 10.77 9.64
N MET A 96 -13.06 10.84 9.32
CA MET A 96 -13.68 10.02 8.28
C MET A 96 -13.03 10.27 6.91
N ASN A 97 -12.66 11.50 6.58
CA ASN A 97 -11.92 11.81 5.34
C ASN A 97 -10.60 11.03 5.18
N VAL A 98 -10.00 10.53 6.26
CA VAL A 98 -8.73 9.80 6.22
C VAL A 98 -8.91 8.35 5.75
N PHE A 99 -10.07 7.74 6.02
CA PHE A 99 -10.31 6.31 5.76
C PHE A 99 -11.58 6.01 4.94
N TYR A 100 -12.32 7.05 4.55
CA TYR A 100 -13.58 6.95 3.81
C TYR A 100 -13.41 6.14 2.52
N HIS A 101 -14.16 5.06 2.42
CA HIS A 101 -14.25 4.24 1.22
C HIS A 101 -15.71 3.99 0.85
N HIS A 102 -16.16 4.67 -0.21
CA HIS A 102 -17.45 4.35 -0.84
C HIS A 102 -17.36 2.96 -1.49
N PRO A 103 -18.36 2.06 -1.35
CA PRO A 103 -19.67 2.25 -0.68
C PRO A 103 -19.72 1.79 0.78
N THR A 104 -18.65 1.22 1.30
CA THR A 104 -18.63 0.53 2.61
C THR A 104 -18.96 1.47 3.78
N ASP A 105 -18.58 2.75 3.67
CA ASP A 105 -18.67 3.71 4.76
C ASP A 105 -19.86 4.70 4.64
N ASP A 106 -20.71 4.57 3.63
CA ASP A 106 -21.84 5.50 3.39
C ASP A 106 -22.86 5.47 4.53
N ASN A 107 -23.19 4.27 5.02
CA ASN A 107 -24.09 4.11 6.16
C ASN A 107 -23.54 4.75 7.44
N ARG A 108 -22.21 4.80 7.60
CA ARG A 108 -21.54 5.41 8.77
C ARG A 108 -21.59 6.93 8.69
N LEU A 109 -21.41 7.49 7.49
CA LEU A 109 -21.57 8.90 7.22
C LEU A 109 -23.02 9.35 7.52
N VAL A 110 -24.00 8.58 7.05
CA VAL A 110 -25.42 8.82 7.34
C VAL A 110 -25.68 8.72 8.86
N ALA A 111 -25.12 7.73 9.55
CA ALA A 111 -25.28 7.57 11.00
C ALA A 111 -24.70 8.75 11.80
N ALA A 112 -23.52 9.26 11.42
CA ALA A 112 -22.91 10.42 12.08
C ALA A 112 -23.74 11.71 11.88
N LEU A 113 -24.32 11.89 10.69
CA LEU A 113 -25.15 13.05 10.38
C LEU A 113 -26.55 12.96 11.02
N LEU A 114 -27.24 11.83 10.92
CA LEU A 114 -28.58 11.63 11.51
C LEU A 114 -28.55 11.52 13.04
N GLY A 115 -27.44 11.06 13.60
CA GLY A 115 -27.22 11.01 15.04
C GLY A 115 -27.09 12.40 15.67
N SER A 116 -26.81 13.43 14.89
CA SER A 116 -26.71 14.81 15.38
C SER A 116 -28.10 15.43 15.43
N THR A 117 -28.71 15.55 16.61
CA THR A 117 -30.03 16.20 16.87
C THR A 117 -30.08 17.68 16.43
N TRP A 118 -29.04 18.18 15.77
CA TRP A 118 -28.89 19.51 15.20
C TRP A 118 -29.37 19.62 13.74
N ILE A 119 -29.73 18.50 13.09
CA ILE A 119 -30.54 18.56 11.88
C ILE A 119 -31.97 18.89 12.33
N ILE A 120 -32.26 20.18 12.32
CA ILE A 120 -33.60 20.76 12.45
C ILE A 120 -34.57 19.90 11.63
N PRO A 121 -35.69 19.40 12.21
CA PRO A 121 -36.77 18.89 11.39
C PRO A 121 -37.17 20.05 10.49
N CYS A 122 -36.88 19.94 9.19
CA CYS A 122 -37.39 20.87 8.20
C CYS A 122 -38.90 20.86 8.40
N THR A 123 -39.38 21.91 9.06
CA THR A 123 -40.79 22.12 9.33
C THR A 123 -41.44 22.04 7.96
N GLN A 124 -42.32 21.05 7.77
CA GLN A 124 -43.28 21.06 6.68
C GLN A 124 -44.15 22.31 6.86
N ARG A 125 -43.63 23.45 6.41
CA ARG A 125 -44.39 24.65 6.16
C ARG A 125 -45.01 24.43 4.79
N GLY A 126 -46.31 24.17 4.83
CA GLY A 126 -47.07 23.52 3.78
C GLY A 126 -46.84 24.05 2.37
N ARG A 127 -46.72 23.12 1.43
CA ARG A 127 -47.38 23.24 0.15
C ARG A 127 -48.20 21.98 -0.06
N ARG A 128 -49.52 22.18 -0.09
CA ARG A 128 -50.54 21.20 -0.47
C ARG A 128 -50.07 20.56 -1.78
N PHE A 129 -49.87 19.24 -1.75
CA PHE A 129 -49.92 18.42 -2.94
C PHE A 129 -51.37 17.96 -3.04
N ASP A 130 -52.03 18.41 -4.10
CA ASP A 130 -53.43 18.12 -4.39
C ASP A 130 -53.65 16.61 -4.42
N SER A 131 -54.60 16.14 -3.60
CA SER A 131 -55.21 14.84 -3.77
C SER A 131 -56.72 15.07 -3.87
N ALA A 132 -57.26 14.56 -4.97
CA ALA A 132 -58.64 14.64 -5.38
C ALA A 132 -59.58 14.19 -4.26
N SER A 133 -60.60 15.01 -3.97
CA SER A 133 -61.86 14.53 -3.42
C SER A 133 -62.93 14.64 -4.48
N ALA A 134 -63.30 13.49 -5.04
CA ALA A 134 -64.61 13.31 -5.60
C ALA A 134 -65.65 13.57 -4.51
N THR A 135 -66.55 14.50 -4.76
CA THR A 135 -67.83 14.58 -4.07
C THR A 135 -68.89 14.74 -5.15
N ASN A 136 -69.62 13.65 -5.35
CA ASN A 136 -70.94 13.67 -5.94
C ASN A 136 -71.91 14.40 -5.00
N ASP A 137 -72.95 14.95 -5.63
CA ASP A 137 -74.35 14.99 -5.17
C ASP A 137 -74.99 16.33 -4.71
N ILE A 138 -75.93 16.77 -5.58
CA ILE A 138 -77.31 17.23 -5.29
C ILE A 138 -77.54 18.73 -4.97
N LEU A 139 -77.91 19.53 -6.00
CA LEU A 139 -79.26 20.08 -6.29
C LEU A 139 -79.20 21.07 -7.46
#